data_AF-A0A5Q4EP60-F1
#
_entry.id   AF-A0A5Q4EP60-F1
#
_cell.length_a   1.000
_cell.length_b   1.000
_cell.length_c   1.000
_cell.angle_alpha   90.00
_cell.angle_beta   90.00
_cell.angle_gamma   90.00
#
_symmetry.space_group_name_H-M   'P 1'
#
loop_
_entity.id
_entity.type
_entity.pdbx_description
1 polymer ?
#
loop_
_entity_poly.entity_id
_entity_poly.type
_entity_poly.pdbx_seq_one_letter_code
_entity_poly.pdbx_strand_id
1 'polypeptide(L)'
;MRIFWAAIGILLIATAALIVIGADGSSERGAEPSGMRETGPSTPDAAHSSVASSGARTESRSAQTADPADEQVTTEVRAFNLPIDQVRKHFQAQEERDRRDAAMQAEIVERPDEPTPEPEIAPEPTPLPQSESAVAKGRDQEDVEPTESTATAPETMDQDVVDSIVASIMDEPETEKTEPAPEPQPPLVMRDERADAPLNETRDDDGRLLDGRFVISGAGTPDDPYVVNWSLLSSASETFDPRMGKTELPERIKMLNGAHVRITGFVAFPFMVQESSELLMMQNQWDGCCLGVPPTAYDAIEVTLKDPANRLQRMMDYGAVEGVLKVDPYVRGNWLISLYMMEKAKLAPEM
;
A
#
# COMPACT_ATOMS: atom_id res chain seq x y z
N MET A 1 13.17 24.54 -28.49
CA MET A 1 13.67 23.15 -28.46
C MET A 1 15.17 22.99 -28.77
N ARG A 2 15.72 23.57 -29.85
CA ARG A 2 17.16 23.35 -30.22
C ARG A 2 18.18 23.81 -29.16
N ILE A 3 17.89 24.90 -28.44
CA ILE A 3 18.77 25.43 -27.38
C ILE A 3 18.82 24.50 -26.15
N PHE A 4 17.70 23.84 -25.83
CA PHE A 4 17.61 22.92 -24.71
C PHE A 4 18.51 21.69 -24.89
N TRP A 5 18.49 21.10 -26.09
CA TRP A 5 19.36 19.97 -26.43
C TRP A 5 20.85 20.34 -26.48
N ALA A 6 21.19 21.57 -26.87
CA ALA A 6 22.56 22.06 -26.81
C ALA A 6 23.08 22.19 -25.36
N ALA A 7 22.23 22.65 -24.43
CA ALA A 7 22.59 22.76 -23.02
C ALA A 7 22.83 21.39 -22.37
N ILE A 8 21.99 20.39 -22.68
CA ILE A 8 22.18 19.00 -22.22
C ILE A 8 23.49 18.42 -22.78
N GLY A 9 23.80 18.67 -24.05
CA GLY A 9 25.05 18.21 -24.67
C GLY A 9 26.30 18.76 -23.97
N ILE A 10 26.31 20.05 -23.63
CA ILE A 10 27.44 20.69 -22.92
C ILE A 10 27.60 20.12 -21.51
N LEU A 11 26.50 19.89 -20.78
CA LEU A 11 26.52 19.33 -19.43
C LEU A 11 27.13 17.92 -19.41
N LEU A 12 26.76 17.07 -20.38
CA LEU A 12 27.30 15.71 -20.50
C LEU A 12 28.79 15.69 -20.81
N ILE A 13 29.27 16.58 -21.68
CA ILE A 13 30.70 16.70 -22.00
C ILE A 13 31.51 17.16 -20.78
N ALA A 14 31.00 18.15 -20.01
CA ALA A 14 31.66 18.62 -18.79
C ALA A 14 31.75 17.53 -17.72
N THR A 15 30.71 16.70 -17.58
CA THR A 15 30.68 15.60 -16.61
C THR A 15 31.70 14.51 -16.97
N ALA A 16 31.80 14.16 -18.27
CA ALA A 16 32.79 13.19 -18.74
C ALA A 16 34.24 13.69 -18.53
N ALA A 17 34.50 14.98 -18.73
CA ALA A 17 35.81 15.57 -18.51
C ALA A 17 36.24 15.51 -17.03
N LEU A 18 35.31 15.73 -16.08
CA LEU A 18 35.60 15.65 -14.65
C LEU A 18 35.95 14.22 -14.20
N ILE A 19 35.32 13.19 -14.79
CA ILE A 19 35.62 11.79 -14.48
C ILE A 19 37.02 11.41 -14.95
N VAL A 20 37.44 11.88 -16.13
CA VAL A 20 38.79 11.59 -16.65
C VAL A 20 39.87 12.30 -15.83
N ILE A 21 39.62 13.51 -15.33
CA ILE A 21 40.59 14.27 -14.53
C ILE A 21 40.70 13.73 -13.10
N GLY A 22 39.64 13.10 -12.55
CA GLY A 22 39.63 12.56 -11.19
C GLY A 22 40.30 11.19 -11.01
N ALA A 23 40.68 10.50 -12.08
CA ALA A 23 41.12 9.10 -12.02
C ALA A 23 42.62 8.90 -11.69
N ASP A 24 43.47 9.93 -11.79
CA ASP A 24 44.94 9.78 -11.63
C ASP A 24 45.47 10.09 -10.21
N GLY A 25 44.60 10.25 -9.22
CA GLY A 25 44.96 10.80 -7.91
C GLY A 25 44.84 9.87 -6.70
N SER A 26 45.30 8.60 -6.74
CA SER A 26 45.46 7.83 -5.50
C SER A 26 46.59 6.78 -5.57
N SER A 27 47.81 7.21 -5.30
CA SER A 27 48.87 6.34 -4.81
C SER A 27 49.79 7.14 -3.88
N GLU A 28 50.18 6.48 -2.79
CA GLU A 28 51.18 6.87 -1.79
C GLU A 28 50.73 7.77 -0.62
N ARG A 29 50.55 7.16 0.56
CA ARG A 29 51.61 7.14 1.60
C ARG A 29 51.17 6.32 2.81
N GLY A 30 51.92 5.26 3.07
CA GLY A 30 51.98 4.62 4.38
C GLY A 30 52.68 5.53 5.39
N ALA A 31 52.17 5.54 6.61
CA ALA A 31 52.87 6.06 7.78
C ALA A 31 52.82 4.99 8.87
N GLU A 32 54.00 4.48 9.20
CA GLU A 32 54.28 3.61 10.35
C GLU A 32 54.00 4.34 11.68
N PRO A 33 53.53 3.64 12.72
CA PRO A 33 53.69 4.09 14.10
C PRO A 33 54.94 3.47 14.73
N SER A 34 55.92 4.32 15.04
CA SER A 34 57.08 3.99 15.88
C SER A 34 56.71 3.88 17.36
N GLY A 35 57.02 2.69 17.90
CA GLY A 35 57.38 2.32 19.28
C GLY A 35 57.18 3.28 20.46
N MET A 36 56.52 2.75 21.49
CA MET A 36 56.98 2.93 22.86
C MET A 36 57.13 1.59 23.58
N ARG A 37 58.25 1.51 24.27
CA ARG A 37 58.88 0.36 24.92
C ARG A 37 58.42 0.33 26.37
N GLU A 38 57.89 -0.77 26.87
CA GLU A 38 57.92 -1.06 28.30
C GLU A 38 58.30 -2.52 28.54
N THR A 39 59.22 -2.69 29.46
CA THR A 39 60.00 -3.89 29.78
C THR A 39 59.41 -4.60 30.99
N GLY A 40 59.25 -5.93 30.94
CA GLY A 40 59.01 -6.76 32.13
C GLY A 40 58.78 -8.24 31.82
N PRO A 41 59.17 -9.19 32.69
CA PRO A 41 59.89 -10.40 32.27
C PRO A 41 59.09 -11.71 32.21
N SER A 42 59.38 -12.47 31.16
CA SER A 42 59.78 -13.89 31.10
C SER A 42 59.22 -14.91 32.11
N THR A 43 58.51 -15.93 31.61
CA THR A 43 58.77 -17.38 31.83
C THR A 43 57.90 -18.25 30.88
N PRO A 44 58.20 -19.54 30.66
CA PRO A 44 58.30 -20.09 29.30
C PRO A 44 57.45 -21.37 29.05
N ASP A 45 57.60 -21.88 27.83
CA ASP A 45 57.49 -23.29 27.41
C ASP A 45 56.13 -23.99 27.34
N ALA A 46 55.69 -24.26 26.11
CA ALA A 46 55.55 -25.59 25.49
C ALA A 46 54.82 -25.41 24.13
N ALA A 47 55.49 -25.39 22.98
CA ALA A 47 56.03 -26.54 22.23
C ALA A 47 55.00 -27.67 22.01
N HIS A 48 54.53 -27.82 20.76
CA HIS A 48 54.56 -29.04 19.93
C HIS A 48 53.91 -28.72 18.56
N SER A 49 54.71 -28.67 17.48
CA SER A 49 54.81 -29.67 16.39
C SER A 49 53.54 -29.81 15.54
N SER A 50 53.50 -29.32 14.29
CA SER A 50 54.18 -29.78 13.05
C SER A 50 53.49 -30.97 12.35
N VAL A 51 53.75 -31.09 11.03
CA VAL A 51 53.28 -32.08 10.03
C VAL A 51 52.01 -31.62 9.28
N ALA A 52 52.04 -31.08 8.05
CA ALA A 52 52.55 -31.53 6.74
C ALA A 52 51.60 -32.48 5.95
N SER A 53 51.69 -32.36 4.61
CA SER A 53 51.11 -33.20 3.53
C SER A 53 49.69 -32.81 3.07
N SER A 54 49.52 -32.19 1.89
CA SER A 54 49.56 -32.79 0.53
C SER A 54 48.45 -33.82 0.29
N GLY A 55 47.60 -33.53 -0.71
CA GLY A 55 46.55 -34.42 -1.18
C GLY A 55 45.64 -33.75 -2.21
N ALA A 56 46.17 -33.49 -3.40
CA ALA A 56 45.36 -33.17 -4.58
C ALA A 56 44.52 -34.41 -4.94
N ARG A 57 43.19 -34.30 -4.89
CA ARG A 57 42.25 -35.31 -5.37
C ARG A 57 41.38 -34.69 -6.46
N THR A 58 41.72 -35.02 -7.71
CA THR A 58 40.86 -34.80 -8.87
C THR A 58 39.77 -35.86 -8.83
N GLU A 59 38.55 -35.47 -8.44
CA GLU A 59 37.37 -36.31 -8.58
C GLU A 59 36.68 -36.02 -9.92
N SER A 60 36.52 -37.12 -10.66
CA SER A 60 35.83 -37.20 -11.94
C SER A 60 34.34 -36.92 -11.71
N ARG A 61 33.84 -35.86 -12.33
CA ARG A 61 32.43 -35.44 -12.28
C ARG A 61 31.63 -36.30 -13.26
N SER A 62 31.04 -37.38 -12.77
CA SER A 62 29.95 -38.07 -13.47
C SER A 62 28.76 -37.12 -13.58
N ALA A 63 28.21 -36.97 -14.78
CA ALA A 63 27.01 -36.19 -15.04
C ALA A 63 25.81 -36.85 -14.34
N GLN A 64 25.47 -36.33 -13.17
CA GLN A 64 24.25 -36.64 -12.46
C GLN A 64 23.16 -35.75 -13.05
N THR A 65 22.16 -36.39 -13.66
CA THR A 65 20.95 -35.72 -14.17
C THR A 65 20.32 -34.94 -13.02
N ALA A 66 20.31 -33.61 -13.13
CA ALA A 66 19.73 -32.73 -12.14
C ALA A 66 18.23 -33.04 -11.99
N ASP A 67 17.77 -33.15 -10.75
CA ASP A 67 16.36 -33.27 -10.41
C ASP A 67 15.68 -31.94 -10.81
N PRO A 68 14.56 -31.94 -11.55
CA PRO A 68 13.86 -30.71 -11.93
C PRO A 68 13.47 -29.81 -10.74
N ALA A 69 13.42 -30.36 -9.52
CA ALA A 69 13.21 -29.57 -8.30
C ALA A 69 14.40 -28.63 -7.97
N ASP A 70 15.65 -29.01 -8.29
CA ASP A 70 16.83 -28.19 -7.99
C ASP A 70 16.93 -26.97 -8.93
N GLU A 71 16.35 -27.03 -10.14
CA GLU A 71 16.40 -25.92 -11.10
C GLU A 71 15.49 -24.75 -10.67
N GLN A 72 14.33 -25.05 -10.06
CA GLN A 72 13.44 -24.02 -9.50
C GLN A 72 14.10 -23.29 -8.31
N VAL A 73 14.77 -24.02 -7.42
CA VAL A 73 15.48 -23.45 -6.26
C VAL A 73 16.59 -22.51 -6.72
N THR A 74 17.33 -22.83 -7.78
CA THR A 74 18.42 -21.95 -8.28
C THR A 74 17.93 -20.64 -8.89
N THR A 75 16.68 -20.58 -9.38
CA THR A 75 16.11 -19.38 -10.00
C THR A 75 15.64 -18.38 -8.94
N GLU A 76 15.03 -18.84 -7.85
CA GLU A 76 14.59 -17.98 -6.74
C GLU A 76 15.72 -17.49 -5.83
N VAL A 77 16.73 -18.34 -5.58
CA VAL A 77 17.92 -17.94 -4.78
C VAL A 77 18.61 -16.72 -5.39
N ARG A 78 18.59 -16.61 -6.72
CA ARG A 78 19.17 -15.47 -7.45
C ARG A 78 18.32 -14.21 -7.39
N ALA A 79 17.00 -14.34 -7.20
CA ALA A 79 16.07 -13.21 -7.13
C ALA A 79 16.05 -12.55 -5.74
N PHE A 80 16.30 -13.30 -4.67
CA PHE A 80 16.11 -12.81 -3.30
C PHE A 80 17.39 -12.68 -2.46
N ASN A 81 18.56 -13.08 -3.00
CA ASN A 81 19.86 -13.01 -2.29
C ASN A 81 19.83 -13.67 -0.89
N LEU A 82 18.95 -14.66 -0.71
CA LEU A 82 18.78 -15.39 0.54
C LEU A 82 19.76 -16.58 0.58
N PRO A 83 20.28 -16.95 1.77
CA PRO A 83 21.03 -18.19 1.93
C PRO A 83 20.19 -19.38 1.46
N ILE A 84 20.79 -20.31 0.71
CA ILE A 84 20.11 -21.51 0.15
C ILE A 84 19.36 -22.30 1.24
N ASP A 85 19.90 -22.34 2.46
CA ASP A 85 19.27 -23.04 3.59
C ASP A 85 17.96 -22.38 4.06
N GLN A 86 17.80 -21.06 3.90
CA GLN A 86 16.54 -20.38 4.19
C GLN A 86 15.50 -20.65 3.12
N VAL A 87 15.89 -20.63 1.85
CA VAL A 87 14.99 -20.96 0.73
C VAL A 87 14.47 -22.38 0.88
N ARG A 88 15.35 -23.35 1.19
CA ARG A 88 14.94 -24.75 1.43
C ARG A 88 13.96 -24.90 2.59
N LYS A 89 14.17 -24.17 3.70
CA LYS A 89 13.23 -24.18 4.84
C LYS A 89 11.87 -23.61 4.46
N HIS A 90 11.84 -22.59 3.60
CA HIS A 90 10.60 -21.99 3.14
C HIS A 90 9.78 -22.97 2.29
N PHE A 91 10.41 -23.62 1.31
CA PHE A 91 9.76 -24.65 0.48
C PHE A 91 9.24 -25.82 1.30
N GLN A 92 10.01 -26.30 2.30
CA GLN A 92 9.55 -27.36 3.20
C GLN A 92 8.34 -26.93 4.03
N ALA A 93 8.34 -25.71 4.57
CA ALA A 93 7.21 -25.19 5.34
C ALA A 93 5.95 -25.00 4.47
N GLN A 94 6.12 -24.62 3.20
CA GLN A 94 5.03 -24.49 2.24
C GLN A 94 4.45 -25.87 1.86
N GLU A 95 5.29 -26.86 1.58
CA GLU A 95 4.84 -28.22 1.29
C GLU A 95 4.08 -28.85 2.49
N GLU A 96 4.50 -28.57 3.73
CA GLU A 96 3.78 -29.00 4.93
C GLU A 96 2.40 -28.33 5.07
N ARG A 97 2.27 -27.03 4.72
CA ARG A 97 0.98 -26.32 4.68
C ARG A 97 0.07 -26.93 3.63
N ASP A 98 0.56 -27.12 2.41
CA ASP A 98 -0.21 -27.69 1.31
C ASP A 98 -0.70 -29.12 1.63
N ARG A 99 0.15 -29.95 2.26
CA ARG A 99 -0.26 -31.28 2.74
C ARG A 99 -1.35 -31.22 3.80
N ARG A 100 -1.27 -30.25 4.71
CA ARG A 100 -2.26 -30.08 5.79
C ARG A 100 -3.60 -29.61 5.23
N ASP A 101 -3.59 -28.70 4.26
CA ASP A 101 -4.80 -28.22 3.59
C ASP A 101 -5.44 -29.32 2.73
N ALA A 102 -4.63 -30.10 2.02
CA ALA A 102 -5.10 -31.27 1.28
C ALA A 102 -5.72 -32.34 2.21
N ALA A 103 -5.12 -32.58 3.38
CA ALA A 103 -5.68 -33.50 4.38
C ALA A 103 -7.02 -33.00 4.93
N MET A 104 -7.14 -31.69 5.22
CA MET A 104 -8.38 -31.08 5.70
C MET A 104 -9.50 -31.13 4.64
N GLN A 105 -9.15 -30.92 3.36
CA GLN A 105 -10.13 -31.08 2.27
C GLN A 105 -10.58 -32.53 2.10
N ALA A 106 -9.68 -33.50 2.26
CA ALA A 106 -10.03 -34.91 2.20
C ALA A 106 -11.01 -35.31 3.33
N GLU A 107 -10.84 -34.77 4.54
CA GLU A 107 -11.73 -35.03 5.67
C GLU A 107 -13.14 -34.45 5.50
N ILE A 108 -13.28 -33.33 4.76
CA ILE A 108 -14.59 -32.73 4.46
C ILE A 108 -15.41 -33.58 3.48
N VAL A 109 -14.76 -34.35 2.61
CA VAL A 109 -15.43 -35.16 1.58
C VAL A 109 -15.93 -36.51 2.11
N GLU A 110 -15.44 -36.99 3.24
CA GLU A 110 -15.81 -38.31 3.80
C GLU A 110 -16.89 -38.29 4.88
N ARG A 111 -17.56 -37.16 5.17
CA ARG A 111 -18.75 -37.20 6.04
C ARG A 111 -19.86 -37.98 5.34
N PRO A 112 -20.28 -39.16 5.86
CA PRO A 112 -21.41 -39.89 5.31
C PRO A 112 -22.65 -39.00 5.41
N ASP A 113 -23.46 -38.95 4.36
CA ASP A 113 -24.74 -38.22 4.31
C ASP A 113 -25.59 -38.56 5.55
N GLU A 114 -25.51 -37.72 6.58
CA GLU A 114 -26.52 -37.71 7.63
C GLU A 114 -27.84 -37.27 6.97
N PRO A 115 -28.94 -38.02 7.16
CA PRO A 115 -30.20 -37.72 6.52
C PRO A 115 -30.64 -36.32 6.94
N THR A 116 -30.67 -35.41 5.95
CA THR A 116 -31.23 -34.07 6.07
C THR A 116 -32.60 -34.14 6.76
N PRO A 117 -32.80 -33.51 7.93
CA PRO A 117 -34.11 -33.47 8.56
C PRO A 117 -35.09 -32.78 7.61
N GLU A 118 -36.20 -33.47 7.35
CA GLU A 118 -37.31 -33.00 6.53
C GLU A 118 -37.78 -31.63 7.05
N PRO A 119 -37.85 -30.59 6.21
CA PRO A 119 -38.17 -29.25 6.65
C PRO A 119 -39.60 -29.21 7.21
N GLU A 120 -39.71 -28.95 8.51
CA GLU A 120 -40.97 -28.67 9.20
C GLU A 120 -41.58 -27.40 8.59
N ILE A 121 -42.70 -27.57 7.88
CA ILE A 121 -43.42 -26.52 7.18
C ILE A 121 -43.93 -25.52 8.23
N ALA A 122 -43.28 -24.35 8.31
CA ALA A 122 -43.79 -23.23 9.09
C ALA A 122 -45.14 -22.76 8.53
N PRO A 123 -46.13 -22.46 9.39
CA PRO A 123 -47.44 -21.99 8.94
C PRO A 123 -47.33 -20.65 8.19
N GLU A 124 -48.07 -20.56 7.08
CA GLU A 124 -48.20 -19.39 6.21
C GLU A 124 -48.46 -18.10 7.01
N PRO A 125 -47.71 -17.02 6.74
CA PRO A 125 -47.97 -15.74 7.37
C PRO A 125 -49.30 -15.16 6.89
N THR A 126 -50.18 -14.86 7.85
CA THR A 126 -51.45 -14.14 7.66
C THR A 126 -51.22 -12.84 6.88
N PRO A 127 -51.97 -12.59 5.78
CA PRO A 127 -51.83 -11.37 5.01
C PRO A 127 -52.23 -10.14 5.83
N LEU A 128 -51.34 -9.15 5.88
CA LEU A 128 -51.61 -7.84 6.46
C LEU A 128 -52.65 -7.07 5.61
N PRO A 129 -53.54 -6.29 6.24
CA PRO A 129 -54.53 -5.49 5.54
C PRO A 129 -53.85 -4.42 4.68
N GLN A 130 -54.15 -4.46 3.38
CA GLN A 130 -53.75 -3.45 2.41
C GLN A 130 -54.46 -2.13 2.73
N SER A 131 -53.67 -1.09 3.03
CA SER A 131 -54.18 0.27 3.16
C SER A 131 -54.51 0.80 1.77
N GLU A 132 -55.79 1.10 1.55
CA GLU A 132 -56.29 1.84 0.40
C GLU A 132 -55.53 3.16 0.26
N SER A 133 -54.83 3.33 -0.87
CA SER A 133 -54.37 4.64 -1.32
C SER A 133 -55.00 4.88 -2.68
N ALA A 134 -55.79 5.95 -2.74
CA ALA A 134 -56.68 6.28 -3.84
C ALA A 134 -55.91 6.52 -5.14
N VAL A 135 -56.41 5.87 -6.19
CA VAL A 135 -55.96 5.94 -7.58
C VAL A 135 -56.24 7.33 -8.18
N ALA A 136 -55.18 8.03 -8.58
CA ALA A 136 -55.26 9.11 -9.56
C ALA A 136 -55.07 8.54 -10.97
N LYS A 137 -56.09 8.83 -11.78
CA LYS A 137 -56.36 8.45 -13.17
C LYS A 137 -55.22 8.69 -14.16
N GLY A 138 -54.85 7.63 -14.88
CA GLY A 138 -54.80 7.57 -16.36
C GLY A 138 -53.69 8.33 -17.09
N ARG A 139 -52.73 7.57 -17.64
CA ARG A 139 -52.11 7.89 -18.93
C ARG A 139 -51.74 6.60 -19.65
N ASP A 140 -52.34 6.44 -20.83
CA ASP A 140 -52.18 5.32 -21.74
C ASP A 140 -50.70 5.14 -22.12
N GLN A 141 -50.19 3.92 -21.97
CA GLN A 141 -48.95 3.47 -22.59
C GLN A 141 -49.30 2.81 -23.93
N GLU A 142 -48.94 3.48 -25.02
CA GLU A 142 -48.84 2.87 -26.34
C GLU A 142 -47.69 1.86 -26.35
N ASP A 143 -48.00 0.66 -26.82
CA ASP A 143 -47.05 -0.37 -27.24
C ASP A 143 -46.09 0.20 -28.29
N VAL A 144 -44.80 0.27 -27.97
CA VAL A 144 -43.74 0.54 -28.95
C VAL A 144 -43.03 -0.77 -29.25
N GLU A 145 -43.21 -1.26 -30.47
CA GLU A 145 -42.49 -2.40 -31.03
C GLU A 145 -40.96 -2.18 -31.03
N PRO A 146 -40.16 -3.25 -30.84
CA PRO A 146 -38.71 -3.16 -30.85
C PRO A 146 -38.21 -3.00 -32.28
N THR A 147 -37.67 -1.82 -32.61
CA THR A 147 -37.01 -1.59 -33.90
C THR A 147 -35.59 -2.18 -33.87
N GLU A 148 -35.32 -3.09 -34.82
CA GLU A 148 -34.00 -3.63 -35.11
C GLU A 148 -32.99 -2.49 -35.38
N SER A 149 -31.87 -2.52 -34.65
CA SER A 149 -30.75 -1.61 -34.82
C SER A 149 -29.85 -2.12 -35.94
N THR A 150 -30.02 -1.56 -37.14
CA THR A 150 -29.12 -1.77 -38.27
C THR A 150 -27.84 -0.97 -38.06
N ALA A 151 -26.71 -1.65 -37.94
CA ALA A 151 -25.39 -1.05 -37.88
C ALA A 151 -25.03 -0.41 -39.23
N THR A 152 -25.08 0.92 -39.30
CA THR A 152 -24.60 1.70 -40.45
C THR A 152 -23.11 1.95 -40.32
N ALA A 153 -22.37 1.61 -41.38
CA ALA A 153 -20.95 1.92 -41.54
C ALA A 153 -20.69 3.45 -41.51
N PRO A 154 -19.54 3.92 -41.03
CA PRO A 154 -19.28 5.35 -40.90
C PRO A 154 -19.17 6.01 -42.28
N GLU A 155 -20.12 6.89 -42.59
CA GLU A 155 -19.98 7.86 -43.68
C GLU A 155 -18.79 8.79 -43.37
N THR A 156 -17.95 8.96 -44.39
CA THR A 156 -16.85 9.92 -44.41
C THR A 156 -17.39 11.32 -44.17
N MET A 157 -17.01 11.87 -43.02
CA MET A 157 -17.33 13.23 -42.59
C MET A 157 -16.75 14.24 -43.61
N ASP A 158 -17.63 15.09 -44.15
CA ASP A 158 -17.30 16.07 -45.18
C ASP A 158 -16.30 17.11 -44.65
N GLN A 159 -15.20 17.31 -45.38
CA GLN A 159 -14.07 18.15 -44.94
C GLN A 159 -14.48 19.61 -44.74
N ASP A 160 -15.50 20.07 -45.46
CA ASP A 160 -16.03 21.44 -45.37
C ASP A 160 -16.70 21.74 -44.01
N VAL A 161 -17.18 20.72 -43.28
CA VAL A 161 -17.72 20.89 -41.92
C VAL A 161 -16.61 21.12 -40.90
N VAL A 162 -15.45 20.49 -41.10
CA VAL A 162 -14.28 20.66 -40.23
C VAL A 162 -13.71 22.07 -40.38
N ASP A 163 -13.62 22.59 -41.61
CA ASP A 163 -13.10 23.93 -41.87
C ASP A 163 -14.05 25.04 -41.37
N SER A 164 -15.37 24.82 -41.40
CA SER A 164 -16.33 25.76 -40.80
C SER A 164 -16.24 25.82 -39.27
N ILE A 165 -15.92 24.72 -38.59
CA ILE A 165 -15.75 24.72 -37.13
C ILE A 165 -14.43 25.41 -36.74
N VAL A 166 -13.36 25.22 -37.52
CA VAL A 166 -12.08 25.89 -37.29
C VAL A 166 -12.20 27.41 -37.49
N ALA A 167 -13.01 27.87 -38.45
CA ALA A 167 -13.25 29.30 -38.68
C ALA A 167 -14.05 29.99 -37.54
N SER A 168 -14.96 29.28 -36.87
CA SER A 168 -15.69 29.83 -35.69
C SER A 168 -14.87 29.87 -34.40
N ILE A 169 -13.72 29.20 -34.34
CA ILE A 169 -12.84 29.18 -33.15
C ILE A 169 -11.82 30.33 -33.18
N MET A 170 -11.66 31.03 -34.31
CA MET A 170 -10.72 32.15 -34.45
C MET A 170 -11.35 33.53 -34.21
N ASP A 171 -12.59 33.61 -33.75
CA ASP A 171 -13.12 34.87 -33.22
C ASP A 171 -12.41 35.18 -31.89
N GLU A 172 -11.74 36.33 -31.86
CA GLU A 172 -11.04 36.85 -30.70
C GLU A 172 -11.98 36.82 -29.49
N PRO A 173 -11.68 36.06 -28.41
CA PRO A 173 -12.50 36.14 -27.23
C PRO A 173 -12.42 37.57 -26.72
N GLU A 174 -13.55 38.28 -26.80
CA GLU A 174 -13.74 39.52 -26.07
C GLU A 174 -13.24 39.28 -24.65
N THR A 175 -12.26 40.10 -24.22
CA THR A 175 -11.68 40.10 -22.89
C THR A 175 -12.79 40.27 -21.84
N GLU A 176 -13.44 39.17 -21.50
CA GLU A 176 -14.33 39.06 -20.37
C GLU A 176 -13.44 39.28 -19.16
N LYS A 177 -13.67 40.43 -18.52
CA LYS A 177 -12.94 40.92 -17.35
C LYS A 177 -13.02 39.86 -16.27
N THR A 178 -12.04 38.95 -16.29
CA THR A 178 -11.91 37.84 -15.36
C THR A 178 -11.90 38.42 -13.97
N GLU A 179 -13.01 38.26 -13.26
CA GLU A 179 -13.08 38.54 -11.84
C GLU A 179 -11.96 37.71 -11.19
N PRO A 180 -11.04 38.34 -10.43
CA PRO A 180 -9.90 37.64 -9.88
C PRO A 180 -10.40 36.42 -9.11
N ALA A 181 -9.86 35.25 -9.46
CA ALA A 181 -10.17 34.00 -8.79
C ALA A 181 -10.12 34.23 -7.28
N PRO A 182 -11.16 33.82 -6.52
CA PRO A 182 -11.21 34.07 -5.09
C PRO A 182 -9.93 33.54 -4.46
N GLU A 183 -9.26 34.42 -3.72
CA GLU A 183 -8.00 34.13 -3.04
C GLU A 183 -8.16 32.82 -2.25
N PRO A 184 -7.25 31.84 -2.41
CA PRO A 184 -7.35 30.57 -1.71
C PRO A 184 -7.45 30.86 -0.21
N GLN A 185 -8.61 30.55 0.37
CA GLN A 185 -8.83 30.76 1.79
C GLN A 185 -7.77 29.95 2.54
N PRO A 186 -7.03 30.56 3.47
CA PRO A 186 -6.06 29.83 4.26
C PRO A 186 -6.77 28.66 4.96
N PRO A 187 -6.14 27.48 5.06
CA PRO A 187 -6.73 26.35 5.75
C PRO A 187 -7.14 26.79 7.15
N LEU A 188 -8.36 26.42 7.55
CA LEU A 188 -8.86 26.66 8.90
C LEU A 188 -7.98 25.88 9.87
N VAL A 189 -6.96 26.53 10.42
CA VAL A 189 -6.14 25.98 11.51
C VAL A 189 -7.02 25.99 12.75
N MET A 190 -7.65 24.85 13.05
CA MET A 190 -8.50 24.70 14.22
C MET A 190 -7.63 24.66 15.46
N ARG A 191 -7.75 25.71 16.30
CA ARG A 191 -7.02 25.84 17.55
C ARG A 191 -7.86 25.18 18.66
N ASP A 192 -7.35 24.07 19.19
CA ASP A 192 -8.04 23.26 20.21
C ASP A 192 -7.87 23.92 21.59
N GLU A 193 -8.94 24.48 22.15
CA GLU A 193 -8.93 25.16 23.47
C GLU A 193 -10.14 24.73 24.34
N ARG A 194 -10.46 23.42 24.33
CA ARG A 194 -11.37 22.78 25.30
C ARG A 194 -10.68 21.63 26.01
N ALA A 195 -11.05 21.43 27.28
CA ALA A 195 -10.48 20.42 28.14
C ALA A 195 -10.88 19.02 27.66
N ASP A 196 -9.93 18.34 27.03
CA ASP A 196 -10.02 16.98 26.53
C ASP A 196 -10.52 16.02 27.63
N ALA A 197 -11.58 15.28 27.34
CA ALA A 197 -11.97 14.16 28.20
C ALA A 197 -10.80 13.17 28.25
N PRO A 198 -10.34 12.74 29.45
CA PRO A 198 -9.16 11.90 29.54
C PRO A 198 -9.36 10.57 28.82
N LEU A 199 -8.38 10.18 28.00
CA LEU A 199 -8.32 8.86 27.39
C LEU A 199 -8.43 7.77 28.47
N ASN A 200 -9.42 6.88 28.35
CA ASN A 200 -9.53 5.74 29.25
C ASN A 200 -8.67 4.58 28.71
N GLU A 201 -7.40 4.55 29.11
CA GLU A 201 -6.45 3.50 28.73
C GLU A 201 -6.31 2.49 29.86
N THR A 202 -6.57 1.22 29.56
CA THR A 202 -6.24 0.09 30.44
C THR A 202 -5.20 -0.79 29.75
N ARG A 203 -4.19 -1.26 30.47
CA ARG A 203 -3.18 -2.17 29.93
C ARG A 203 -3.50 -3.61 30.34
N ASP A 204 -3.47 -4.52 29.38
CA ASP A 204 -3.69 -5.95 29.53
C ASP A 204 -2.53 -6.75 28.89
N ASP A 205 -2.53 -8.07 29.03
CA ASP A 205 -1.50 -8.96 28.46
C ASP A 205 -1.47 -8.90 26.93
N ASP A 206 -2.62 -8.68 26.28
CA ASP A 206 -2.77 -8.60 24.82
C ASP A 206 -2.48 -7.20 24.24
N GLY A 207 -2.26 -6.18 25.07
CA GLY A 207 -1.99 -4.81 24.63
C GLY A 207 -2.64 -3.73 25.49
N ARG A 208 -2.92 -2.58 24.89
CA ARG A 208 -3.64 -1.46 25.51
C ARG A 208 -5.07 -1.45 25.00
N LEU A 209 -6.02 -1.44 25.92
CA LEU A 209 -7.44 -1.27 25.64
C LEU A 209 -7.80 0.21 25.78
N LEU A 210 -8.15 0.83 24.65
CA LEU A 210 -8.58 2.22 24.57
C LEU A 210 -10.10 2.32 24.65
N ASP A 211 -10.58 3.19 25.53
CA ASP A 211 -12.00 3.44 25.77
C ASP A 211 -12.82 2.17 26.07
N GLY A 212 -12.16 1.14 26.61
CA GLY A 212 -12.78 -0.17 26.88
C GLY A 212 -13.22 -0.95 25.64
N ARG A 213 -12.86 -0.51 24.42
CA ARG A 213 -13.38 -1.05 23.15
C ARG A 213 -12.29 -1.47 22.15
N PHE A 214 -11.21 -0.70 22.06
CA PHE A 214 -10.23 -0.87 20.99
C PHE A 214 -8.92 -1.40 21.55
N VAL A 215 -8.53 -2.60 21.14
CA VAL A 215 -7.23 -3.17 21.51
C VAL A 215 -6.19 -2.70 20.50
N ILE A 216 -5.10 -2.14 21.00
CA ILE A 216 -3.87 -1.88 20.24
C ILE A 216 -2.70 -2.58 20.91
N SER A 217 -1.75 -3.07 20.13
CA SER A 217 -0.48 -3.59 20.65
C SER A 217 0.68 -2.70 20.22
N GLY A 218 1.84 -2.87 20.85
CA GLY A 218 3.05 -2.08 20.61
C GLY A 218 3.13 -0.77 21.40
N ALA A 219 4.22 -0.03 21.19
CA ALA A 219 4.57 1.18 21.91
C ALA A 219 4.47 2.46 21.07
N GLY A 220 4.17 2.36 19.77
CA GLY A 220 4.10 3.49 18.85
C GLY A 220 5.47 4.01 18.41
N THR A 221 6.50 3.17 18.52
CA THR A 221 7.90 3.51 18.19
C THR A 221 8.34 2.82 16.89
N PRO A 222 9.44 3.25 16.25
CA PRO A 222 9.91 2.60 15.02
C PRO A 222 10.21 1.09 15.18
N ASP A 223 10.68 0.68 16.35
CA ASP A 223 11.04 -0.72 16.64
C ASP A 223 9.85 -1.53 17.19
N ASP A 224 8.82 -0.85 17.68
CA ASP A 224 7.60 -1.43 18.24
C ASP A 224 6.39 -0.55 17.89
N PRO A 225 5.94 -0.59 16.61
CA PRO A 225 4.86 0.27 16.11
C PRO A 225 3.53 -0.12 16.74
N TYR A 226 2.59 0.83 16.84
CA TYR A 226 1.23 0.50 17.20
C TYR A 226 0.59 -0.36 16.11
N VAL A 227 0.12 -1.55 16.46
CA VAL A 227 -0.71 -2.36 15.57
C VAL A 227 -2.15 -1.95 15.78
N VAL A 228 -2.74 -1.33 14.75
CA VAL A 228 -4.10 -0.77 14.82
C VAL A 228 -5.04 -1.49 13.86
N ASN A 229 -6.31 -1.53 14.23
CA ASN A 229 -7.39 -2.05 13.38
C ASN A 229 -8.21 -0.90 12.79
N TRP A 230 -8.84 -1.14 11.63
CA TRP A 230 -9.70 -0.15 10.98
C TRP A 230 -10.85 0.35 11.86
N SER A 231 -11.40 -0.51 12.73
CA SER A 231 -12.45 -0.10 13.68
C SER A 231 -12.01 1.01 14.63
N LEU A 232 -10.73 1.07 15.01
CA LEU A 232 -10.19 2.17 15.80
C LEU A 232 -10.15 3.44 14.97
N LEU A 233 -9.60 3.42 13.75
CA LEU A 233 -9.54 4.62 12.90
C LEU A 233 -10.94 5.15 12.56
N SER A 234 -11.85 4.28 12.13
CA SER A 234 -13.21 4.69 11.77
C SER A 234 -14.01 5.26 12.95
N SER A 235 -13.60 4.98 14.19
CA SER A 235 -14.23 5.56 15.38
C SER A 235 -14.08 7.08 15.48
N ALA A 236 -13.24 7.73 14.67
CA ALA A 236 -13.17 9.19 14.57
C ALA A 236 -14.53 9.80 14.17
N SER A 237 -15.33 9.10 13.35
CA SER A 237 -16.63 9.60 12.88
C SER A 237 -17.66 9.78 14.00
N GLU A 238 -17.42 9.23 15.19
CA GLU A 238 -18.31 9.36 16.34
C GLU A 238 -18.40 10.84 16.78
N THR A 239 -17.26 11.53 16.81
CA THR A 239 -17.10 12.89 17.38
C THR A 239 -16.54 13.92 16.40
N PHE A 240 -16.05 13.48 15.23
CA PHE A 240 -15.57 14.34 14.17
C PHE A 240 -16.39 14.10 12.90
N ASP A 241 -17.26 15.05 12.55
CA ASP A 241 -18.05 15.13 11.32
C ASP A 241 -18.35 16.62 11.05
N PRO A 242 -17.52 17.31 10.24
CA PRO A 242 -17.68 18.73 9.97
C PRO A 242 -19.02 19.11 9.34
N ARG A 243 -19.69 18.19 8.61
CA ARG A 243 -21.01 18.43 8.01
C ARG A 243 -22.09 18.59 9.07
N MET A 244 -21.91 17.91 10.20
CA MET A 244 -22.81 17.92 11.35
C MET A 244 -22.34 18.89 12.44
N GLY A 245 -21.31 19.71 12.18
CA GLY A 245 -20.72 20.63 13.17
C GLY A 245 -19.96 19.93 14.29
N LYS A 246 -19.67 18.63 14.13
CA LYS A 246 -18.83 17.86 15.05
C LYS A 246 -17.37 18.03 14.61
N THR A 247 -16.56 18.71 15.40
CA THR A 247 -15.21 19.10 14.98
C THR A 247 -14.12 18.59 15.91
N GLU A 248 -14.47 17.69 16.83
CA GLU A 248 -13.58 17.25 17.90
C GLU A 248 -13.10 15.83 17.62
N LEU A 249 -11.78 15.69 17.42
CA LEU A 249 -11.19 14.37 17.29
C LEU A 249 -11.20 13.66 18.66
N PRO A 250 -11.52 12.37 18.73
CA PRO A 250 -11.48 11.66 19.99
C PRO A 250 -10.02 11.40 20.41
N GLU A 251 -9.72 11.42 21.72
CA GLU A 251 -8.35 11.28 22.25
C GLU A 251 -7.63 10.01 21.76
N ARG A 252 -8.35 8.89 21.65
CA ARG A 252 -7.81 7.63 21.10
C ARG A 252 -7.29 7.74 19.67
N ILE A 253 -7.74 8.74 18.91
CA ILE A 253 -7.24 9.06 17.57
C ILE A 253 -6.12 10.08 17.67
N LYS A 254 -6.26 11.12 18.50
CA LYS A 254 -5.20 12.14 18.71
C LYS A 254 -3.87 11.50 19.15
N MET A 255 -3.91 10.47 20.00
CA MET A 255 -2.71 9.76 20.46
C MET A 255 -1.91 9.06 19.35
N LEU A 256 -2.53 8.77 18.20
CA LEU A 256 -1.86 8.14 17.06
C LEU A 256 -1.11 9.16 16.20
N ASN A 257 -1.36 10.46 16.39
CA ASN A 257 -0.71 11.51 15.61
C ASN A 257 0.80 11.57 15.91
N GLY A 258 1.62 11.38 14.88
CA GLY A 258 3.07 11.30 14.96
C GLY A 258 3.61 9.95 15.46
N ALA A 259 2.75 8.99 15.80
CA ALA A 259 3.17 7.67 16.24
C ALA A 259 3.59 6.78 15.06
N HIS A 260 4.46 5.81 15.32
CA HIS A 260 4.69 4.73 14.37
C HIS A 260 3.52 3.74 14.45
N VAL A 261 2.89 3.50 13.32
CA VAL A 261 1.69 2.66 13.19
C VAL A 261 1.91 1.63 12.11
N ARG A 262 1.46 0.40 12.37
CA ARG A 262 1.30 -0.69 11.41
C ARG A 262 -0.18 -0.99 11.27
N ILE A 263 -0.66 -1.03 10.03
CA ILE A 263 -2.04 -1.38 9.70
C ILE A 263 -2.05 -2.28 8.46
N THR A 264 -3.00 -3.20 8.40
CA THR A 264 -3.22 -4.10 7.26
C THR A 264 -4.49 -3.71 6.52
N GLY A 265 -4.50 -3.81 5.20
CA GLY A 265 -5.63 -3.35 4.40
C GLY A 265 -5.41 -3.50 2.90
N PHE A 266 -6.40 -3.08 2.13
CA PHE A 266 -6.31 -3.03 0.68
C PHE A 266 -5.44 -1.85 0.25
N VAL A 267 -4.59 -2.04 -0.74
CA VAL A 267 -3.71 -0.99 -1.28
C VAL A 267 -4.08 -0.70 -2.72
N ALA A 268 -4.05 0.58 -3.09
CA ALA A 268 -4.26 1.02 -4.46
C ALA A 268 -3.16 2.00 -4.87
N PHE A 269 -2.45 1.67 -5.96
CA PHE A 269 -1.45 2.54 -6.55
C PHE A 269 -2.05 3.40 -7.66
N PRO A 270 -1.55 4.64 -7.88
CA PRO A 270 -1.93 5.41 -9.05
C PRO A 270 -1.50 4.69 -10.33
N PHE A 271 -2.47 4.41 -11.21
CA PHE A 271 -2.26 3.60 -12.41
C PHE A 271 -1.27 4.22 -13.41
N MET A 272 -1.20 5.56 -13.45
CA MET A 272 -0.48 6.32 -14.49
C MET A 272 1.03 6.52 -14.22
N VAL A 273 1.55 6.06 -13.08
CA VAL A 273 2.96 6.29 -12.68
C VAL A 273 3.74 4.97 -12.71
N GLN A 274 4.95 4.96 -13.28
CA GLN A 274 5.77 3.74 -13.37
C GLN A 274 6.37 3.33 -12.01
N GLU A 275 6.86 4.30 -11.26
CA GLU A 275 7.40 4.15 -9.92
C GLU A 275 6.60 5.08 -9.01
N SER A 276 5.78 4.49 -8.13
CA SER A 276 4.95 5.28 -7.22
C SER A 276 5.53 5.21 -5.82
N SER A 277 5.87 6.37 -5.26
CA SER A 277 6.09 6.54 -3.82
C SER A 277 4.80 6.80 -3.07
N GLU A 278 3.65 6.83 -3.75
CA GLU A 278 2.35 7.12 -3.16
C GLU A 278 1.38 5.96 -3.40
N LEU A 279 0.57 5.66 -2.39
CA LEU A 279 -0.54 4.71 -2.49
C LEU A 279 -1.68 5.13 -1.56
N LEU A 280 -2.86 4.59 -1.83
CA LEU A 280 -4.00 4.67 -0.93
C LEU A 280 -4.16 3.34 -0.20
N MET A 281 -4.18 3.37 1.12
CA MET A 281 -4.46 2.21 1.98
C MET A 281 -5.89 2.32 2.51
N MET A 282 -6.67 1.24 2.43
CA MET A 282 -8.11 1.27 2.64
C MET A 282 -8.61 0.06 3.42
N GLN A 283 -9.73 0.23 4.13
CA GLN A 283 -10.40 -0.88 4.82
C GLN A 283 -11.04 -1.87 3.84
N ASN A 284 -11.71 -1.34 2.82
CA ASN A 284 -12.42 -2.12 1.81
C ASN A 284 -11.71 -1.99 0.46
N GLN A 285 -11.84 -3.00 -0.40
CA GLN A 285 -11.30 -2.96 -1.75
C GLN A 285 -12.01 -1.88 -2.57
N TRP A 286 -11.25 -1.03 -3.24
CA TRP A 286 -11.75 -0.04 -4.19
C TRP A 286 -10.79 0.06 -5.36
N ASP A 287 -11.31 -0.08 -6.58
CA ASP A 287 -10.52 -0.12 -7.82
C ASP A 287 -10.37 1.25 -8.51
N GLY A 288 -10.95 2.30 -7.92
CA GLY A 288 -10.90 3.67 -8.46
C GLY A 288 -11.70 3.89 -9.75
N CYS A 289 -12.36 2.88 -10.31
CA CYS A 289 -13.00 2.96 -11.62
C CYS A 289 -14.49 2.65 -11.58
N CYS A 290 -14.88 1.46 -11.12
CA CYS A 290 -16.26 0.99 -11.28
C CYS A 290 -16.71 0.02 -10.18
N LEU A 291 -15.79 -0.49 -9.35
CA LEU A 291 -16.11 -1.45 -8.30
C LEU A 291 -15.88 -0.82 -6.92
N GLY A 292 -16.98 -0.70 -6.18
CA GLY A 292 -16.98 -0.31 -4.77
C GLY A 292 -17.48 1.10 -4.52
N VAL A 293 -17.87 1.34 -3.27
CA VAL A 293 -18.10 2.69 -2.76
C VAL A 293 -16.72 3.30 -2.51
N PRO A 294 -16.43 4.51 -3.02
CA PRO A 294 -15.16 5.17 -2.71
C PRO A 294 -14.98 5.25 -1.20
N PRO A 295 -13.77 5.03 -0.68
CA PRO A 295 -13.57 5.05 0.75
C PRO A 295 -13.87 6.45 1.28
N THR A 296 -14.38 6.50 2.50
CA THR A 296 -14.52 7.73 3.26
C THR A 296 -13.15 8.17 3.81
N ALA A 297 -13.07 9.40 4.32
CA ALA A 297 -11.87 9.84 5.03
C ALA A 297 -11.57 9.04 6.31
N TYR A 298 -12.52 8.25 6.83
CA TYR A 298 -12.38 7.48 8.06
C TYR A 298 -11.85 6.05 7.86
N ASP A 299 -11.86 5.57 6.62
CA ASP A 299 -11.46 4.20 6.22
C ASP A 299 -10.45 4.21 5.06
N ALA A 300 -9.76 5.34 4.87
CA ALA A 300 -8.63 5.52 3.97
C ALA A 300 -7.44 6.20 4.66
N ILE A 301 -6.24 5.86 4.23
CA ILE A 301 -4.98 6.50 4.61
C ILE A 301 -4.20 6.83 3.34
N GLU A 302 -3.84 8.09 3.16
CA GLU A 302 -2.92 8.52 2.11
C GLU A 302 -1.49 8.17 2.54
N VAL A 303 -0.80 7.31 1.78
CA VAL A 303 0.51 6.78 2.18
C VAL A 303 1.59 7.29 1.25
N THR A 304 2.62 7.91 1.83
CA THR A 304 3.91 8.17 1.17
C THR A 304 4.94 7.15 1.64
N LEU A 305 5.35 6.27 0.73
CA LEU A 305 6.38 5.28 0.92
C LEU A 305 7.76 5.93 1.06
N LYS A 306 8.59 5.34 1.90
CA LYS A 306 10.00 5.73 2.04
C LYS A 306 10.80 5.45 0.76
N ASP A 307 10.54 4.29 0.16
CA ASP A 307 11.16 3.82 -1.07
C ASP A 307 10.04 3.57 -2.10
N PRO A 308 10.19 3.98 -3.38
CA PRO A 308 9.17 3.73 -4.39
C PRO A 308 8.82 2.24 -4.51
N ALA A 309 7.54 1.94 -4.69
CA ALA A 309 7.09 0.56 -4.83
C ALA A 309 7.64 -0.07 -6.11
N ASN A 310 8.21 -1.27 -5.97
CA ASN A 310 8.68 -2.05 -7.11
C ASN A 310 7.50 -2.68 -7.88
N ARG A 311 7.79 -3.25 -9.06
CA ARG A 311 6.77 -3.84 -9.94
C ARG A 311 5.89 -4.90 -9.26
N LEU A 312 6.44 -5.74 -8.39
CA LEU A 312 5.67 -6.79 -7.70
C LEU A 312 4.77 -6.20 -6.62
N GLN A 313 5.29 -5.25 -5.83
CA GLN A 313 4.51 -4.53 -4.83
C GLN A 313 3.32 -3.80 -5.44
N ARG A 314 3.47 -3.25 -6.65
CA ARG A 314 2.39 -2.57 -7.38
C ARG A 314 1.26 -3.49 -7.85
N MET A 315 1.49 -4.81 -7.86
CA MET A 315 0.47 -5.81 -8.18
C MET A 315 -0.19 -6.39 -6.94
N MET A 316 0.19 -5.92 -5.74
CA MET A 316 -0.49 -6.30 -4.51
C MET A 316 -1.80 -5.53 -4.39
N ASP A 317 -2.86 -6.23 -4.04
CA ASP A 317 -4.16 -5.62 -3.71
C ASP A 317 -4.36 -5.50 -2.19
N TYR A 318 -3.57 -6.22 -1.39
CA TYR A 318 -3.66 -6.28 0.06
C TYR A 318 -2.27 -6.40 0.70
N GLY A 319 -2.07 -5.79 1.87
CA GLY A 319 -0.82 -5.92 2.60
C GLY A 319 -0.77 -5.10 3.89
N ALA A 320 0.40 -5.05 4.49
CA ALA A 320 0.68 -4.26 5.68
C ALA A 320 1.48 -3.01 5.33
N VAL A 321 1.08 -1.85 5.85
CA VAL A 321 1.85 -0.61 5.77
C VAL A 321 2.26 -0.19 7.17
N GLU A 322 3.54 0.12 7.33
CA GLU A 322 4.13 0.61 8.58
C GLU A 322 4.81 1.97 8.35
N GLY A 323 4.47 3.00 9.12
CA GLY A 323 5.03 4.33 8.96
C GLY A 323 4.65 5.29 10.08
N VAL A 324 4.96 6.57 9.91
CA VAL A 324 4.54 7.61 10.85
C VAL A 324 3.15 8.08 10.47
N LEU A 325 2.15 7.79 11.29
CA LEU A 325 0.78 8.24 11.05
C LEU A 325 0.64 9.70 11.44
N LYS A 326 0.05 10.51 10.57
CA LYS A 326 -0.39 11.88 10.82
C LYS A 326 -1.90 11.91 10.81
N VAL A 327 -2.46 12.57 11.82
CA VAL A 327 -3.89 12.86 11.91
C VAL A 327 -4.05 14.35 11.62
N ASP A 328 -4.39 14.67 10.37
CA ASP A 328 -4.49 16.05 9.88
C ASP A 328 -5.77 16.20 9.03
N PRO A 329 -6.91 16.56 9.65
CA PRO A 329 -8.17 16.67 8.93
C PRO A 329 -8.12 17.73 7.83
N TYR A 330 -8.19 17.30 6.58
CA TYR A 330 -8.33 18.19 5.44
C TYR A 330 -9.81 18.46 5.15
N VAL A 331 -10.29 19.63 5.60
CA VAL A 331 -11.68 20.06 5.45
C VAL A 331 -11.78 21.21 4.43
N ARG A 332 -12.67 21.07 3.45
CA ARG A 332 -13.02 22.15 2.51
C ARG A 332 -14.50 22.49 2.67
N GLY A 333 -14.77 23.71 3.15
CA GLY A 333 -16.12 24.09 3.56
C GLY A 333 -16.54 23.28 4.78
N ASN A 334 -17.54 22.41 4.62
CA ASN A 334 -17.96 21.45 5.64
C ASN A 334 -17.70 19.98 5.23
N TRP A 335 -16.96 19.74 4.15
CA TRP A 335 -16.64 18.39 3.68
C TRP A 335 -15.26 17.96 4.15
N LEU A 336 -15.21 16.85 4.88
CA LEU A 336 -13.97 16.16 5.20
C LEU A 336 -13.51 15.37 3.96
N ILE A 337 -12.35 15.72 3.44
CA ILE A 337 -11.77 15.10 2.24
C ILE A 337 -10.78 14.01 2.65
N SER A 338 -9.92 14.29 3.63
CA SER A 338 -8.90 13.38 4.14
C SER A 338 -8.70 13.58 5.62
N LEU A 339 -8.26 12.56 6.34
CA LEU A 339 -8.04 12.61 7.78
C LEU A 339 -6.70 11.97 8.18
N TYR A 340 -6.33 10.89 7.50
CA TYR A 340 -5.15 10.11 7.82
C TYR A 340 -4.14 10.17 6.69
N MET A 341 -2.91 10.53 7.05
CA MET A 341 -1.76 10.44 6.17
C MET A 341 -0.69 9.59 6.85
N MET A 342 0.10 8.84 6.08
CA MET A 342 1.22 8.07 6.62
C MET A 342 2.49 8.37 5.84
N GLU A 343 3.53 8.77 6.55
CA GLU A 343 4.81 9.15 5.95
C GLU A 343 5.91 8.14 6.21
N LYS A 344 6.90 8.12 5.31
CA LYS A 344 8.10 7.26 5.38
C LYS A 344 7.72 5.79 5.54
N ALA A 345 6.63 5.41 4.88
CA ALA A 345 6.03 4.12 5.09
C ALA A 345 6.80 3.00 4.38
N LYS A 346 6.74 1.81 4.95
CA LYS A 346 7.20 0.56 4.34
C LYS A 346 5.97 -0.27 4.02
N LEU A 347 5.89 -0.75 2.77
CA LEU A 347 4.89 -1.71 2.35
C LEU A 347 5.47 -3.13 2.43
N ALA A 348 4.79 -4.01 3.14
CA ALA A 348 5.13 -5.42 3.25
C ALA A 348 3.96 -6.29 2.78
N PRO A 349 4.21 -7.39 2.06
CA PRO A 349 3.19 -8.40 1.83
C PRO A 349 2.78 -9.02 3.17
N GLU A 350 1.48 -9.25 3.33
CA GLU A 350 0.98 -10.07 4.42
C GLU A 350 1.04 -11.54 3.94
N MET A 351 1.83 -12.35 4.65
CA MET A 351 2.11 -13.75 4.31
C MET A 351 1.22 -14.74 5.06
#